data_AF-A0A837APP7-F1
#
_entry.id   AF-A0A837APP7-F1
#
_cell.length_a   1.000
_cell.length_b   1.000
_cell.length_c   1.000
_cell.angle_alpha   90.00
_cell.angle_beta   90.00
_cell.angle_gamma   90.00
#
_symmetry.space_group_name_H-M   'P 1'
#
loop_
_entity.id
_entity.type
_entity.pdbx_description
1 polymer ?
#
loop_
_entity_poly.entity_id
_entity_poly.type
_entity_poly.pdbx_seq_one_letter_code
_entity_poly.pdbx_strand_id
1 'polypeptide(L)'
;MSSTVATLRVALPVPLPQLFDYLPPADAPLTDQARVGCRVRVPFGPRELVGVVVEIGQLPTADGLRLALAWCDQARLLVDELARSLQWLARYTHAPLGEAQASALPGPLRRGEPLADTHAWAWQLTKAGRSGAASLMT
;
A
#
# COMPACT_ATOMS: atom_id res chain seq x y z
N MET A 1 3.68 -33.45 7.27
CA MET A 1 3.74 -31.98 7.44
C MET A 1 2.95 -31.40 6.28
N SER A 2 1.75 -30.85 6.52
CA SER A 2 0.98 -30.22 5.44
C SER A 2 1.68 -28.92 5.05
N SER A 3 2.08 -28.80 3.79
CA SER A 3 2.68 -27.57 3.26
C SER A 3 1.60 -26.48 3.26
N THR A 4 1.83 -25.38 3.96
CA THR A 4 1.00 -24.19 3.87
C THR A 4 1.44 -23.32 2.68
N VAL A 5 0.55 -22.46 2.23
CA VAL A 5 0.77 -21.50 1.14
C VAL A 5 0.65 -20.08 1.71
N ALA A 6 1.64 -19.23 1.45
CA ALA A 6 1.61 -17.83 1.84
C ALA A 6 0.65 -17.05 0.96
N THR A 7 -0.17 -16.20 1.56
CA THR A 7 -1.18 -15.39 0.88
C THR A 7 -1.06 -13.91 1.23
N LEU A 8 -1.55 -13.05 0.34
CA LEU A 8 -1.77 -11.64 0.58
C LEU A 8 -3.19 -11.45 1.09
N ARG A 9 -3.37 -10.88 2.28
CA ARG A 9 -4.69 -10.47 2.77
C ARG A 9 -4.90 -9.01 2.42
N VAL A 10 -5.75 -8.77 1.42
CA VAL A 10 -5.90 -7.48 0.75
C VAL A 10 -7.21 -6.82 1.15
N ALA A 11 -7.14 -5.57 1.59
CA ALA A 11 -8.30 -4.71 1.75
C ALA A 11 -8.63 -4.06 0.40
N LEU A 12 -9.86 -4.27 -0.09
CA LEU A 12 -10.34 -3.74 -1.38
C LEU A 12 -11.32 -2.58 -1.17
N PRO A 13 -11.35 -1.57 -2.07
CA PRO A 13 -12.26 -0.43 -1.99
C PRO A 13 -13.68 -0.82 -2.42
N VAL A 14 -14.32 -1.66 -1.62
CA VAL A 14 -15.67 -2.19 -1.83
C VAL A 14 -16.42 -2.18 -0.50
N PRO A 15 -17.77 -2.15 -0.52
CA PRO A 15 -18.59 -2.05 0.68
C PRO A 15 -18.70 -3.40 1.43
N LEU A 16 -17.56 -4.06 1.65
CA LEU A 16 -17.46 -5.35 2.31
C LEU A 16 -16.40 -5.26 3.42
N PRO A 17 -16.80 -5.38 4.71
CA PRO A 17 -15.90 -5.21 5.84
C PRO A 17 -15.05 -6.47 6.10
N GLN A 18 -14.31 -6.92 5.09
CA GLN A 18 -13.43 -8.09 5.16
C GLN A 18 -12.16 -7.90 4.32
N LEU A 19 -11.17 -8.74 4.58
CA LEU A 19 -9.99 -8.88 3.73
C LEU A 19 -10.22 -10.01 2.72
N PHE A 20 -9.55 -9.92 1.58
CA PHE A 20 -9.61 -10.91 0.51
C PHE A 20 -8.25 -11.56 0.33
N ASP A 21 -8.22 -12.88 0.28
CA ASP A 21 -6.97 -13.64 0.16
C ASP A 21 -6.60 -13.83 -1.32
N TYR A 22 -5.36 -13.51 -1.65
CA TYR A 22 -4.77 -13.69 -2.97
C TYR A 22 -3.42 -14.38 -2.86
N LEU A 23 -3.02 -15.09 -3.91
CA LEU A 23 -1.64 -15.49 -4.09
C LEU A 23 -0.81 -14.27 -4.55
N PRO A 24 0.47 -14.16 -4.17
CA PRO A 24 1.34 -13.09 -4.69
C PRO A 24 1.50 -13.16 -6.22
N PRO A 25 1.85 -12.05 -6.89
CA PRO A 25 2.05 -12.03 -8.34
C PRO A 25 3.08 -13.08 -8.78
N ALA A 26 2.82 -13.73 -9.92
CA ALA A 26 3.62 -14.86 -10.40
C ALA A 26 5.09 -14.50 -10.69
N ASP A 27 5.32 -13.26 -11.14
CA ASP A 27 6.62 -12.68 -11.47
C ASP A 27 7.32 -12.01 -10.28
N ALA A 28 6.61 -11.84 -9.16
CA ALA A 28 7.10 -11.16 -7.97
C ALA A 28 6.60 -11.87 -6.68
N PRO A 29 7.10 -13.09 -6.41
CA PRO A 29 6.68 -13.88 -5.26
C PRO A 29 7.02 -13.17 -3.94
N LEU A 30 6.27 -13.53 -2.90
CA LEU A 30 6.50 -13.09 -1.52
C LEU A 30 7.88 -13.56 -1.05
N THR A 31 8.87 -12.68 -1.17
CA THR A 31 10.24 -12.92 -0.72
C THR A 31 10.52 -12.28 0.63
N ASP A 32 9.67 -11.35 1.09
CA ASP A 32 9.79 -10.68 2.38
C ASP A 32 8.44 -10.12 2.89
N GLN A 33 8.30 -9.93 4.21
CA GLN A 33 7.18 -9.22 4.87
C GLN A 33 7.10 -7.73 4.47
N ALA A 34 8.11 -7.22 3.76
CA ALA A 34 8.24 -5.85 3.27
C ALA A 34 7.14 -5.36 2.31
N ARG A 35 6.09 -6.15 2.06
CA ARG A 35 4.97 -5.80 1.17
C ARG A 35 3.68 -5.41 1.89
N VAL A 36 3.60 -5.55 3.21
CA VAL A 36 2.47 -4.99 3.98
C VAL A 36 2.45 -3.47 3.85
N GLY A 37 1.28 -2.89 3.58
CA GLY A 37 1.11 -1.47 3.28
C GLY A 37 1.34 -1.09 1.83
N CYS A 38 1.77 -2.01 0.96
CA CYS A 38 1.83 -1.80 -0.48
C CYS A 38 0.46 -2.01 -1.13
N ARG A 39 0.22 -1.25 -2.20
CA ARG A 39 -0.90 -1.46 -3.11
C ARG A 39 -0.60 -2.60 -4.08
N VAL A 40 -1.63 -3.37 -4.37
CA VAL A 40 -1.58 -4.50 -5.29
C VAL A 40 -2.81 -4.50 -6.18
N ARG A 41 -2.61 -4.79 -7.47
CA ARG A 41 -3.70 -4.94 -8.44
C ARG A 41 -4.16 -6.38 -8.45
N VAL A 42 -5.47 -6.60 -8.37
CA VAL A 42 -6.06 -7.94 -8.24
C VAL A 42 -7.32 -8.09 -9.10
N PRO A 43 -7.65 -9.32 -9.54
CA PRO A 43 -8.93 -9.59 -10.16
C PRO A 43 -10.04 -9.62 -9.10
N PHE A 44 -11.19 -9.01 -9.39
CA PHE A 44 -12.37 -9.02 -8.53
C PHE A 44 -13.65 -9.09 -9.36
N GLY A 45 -14.20 -10.31 -9.50
CA GLY A 45 -15.30 -10.56 -10.44
C GLY A 45 -14.84 -10.30 -11.89
N PRO A 46 -15.58 -9.51 -12.69
CA PRO A 46 -15.24 -9.18 -14.07
C PRO A 46 -14.28 -7.98 -14.22
N ARG A 47 -13.88 -7.34 -13.11
CA ARG A 47 -13.05 -6.13 -13.11
C ARG A 47 -11.74 -6.33 -12.36
N GLU A 48 -10.81 -5.41 -12.55
CA GLU A 48 -9.60 -5.29 -11.74
C GLU A 48 -9.78 -4.18 -10.70
N LEU A 49 -9.22 -4.39 -9.52
CA LEU A 49 -9.18 -3.40 -8.45
C LEU A 49 -7.76 -3.24 -7.93
N VAL A 50 -7.49 -2.08 -7.36
CA VAL A 50 -6.29 -1.82 -6.57
C VAL A 50 -6.68 -1.85 -5.10
N GLY A 51 -6.09 -2.78 -4.36
CA GLY A 51 -6.24 -2.90 -2.90
C GLY A 51 -4.92 -2.69 -2.19
N VAL A 52 -4.96 -2.72 -0.87
CA VAL A 52 -3.76 -2.62 -0.02
C VAL A 52 -3.56 -3.92 0.73
N VAL A 53 -2.32 -4.43 0.73
CA VAL A 53 -1.96 -5.62 1.53
C VAL A 53 -1.90 -5.20 3.00
N VAL A 54 -2.77 -5.81 3.81
CA VAL A 54 -2.87 -5.50 5.25
C VAL A 54 -2.00 -6.45 6.07
N GLU A 55 -1.90 -7.71 5.65
CA GLU A 55 -1.08 -8.71 6.31
C GLU A 55 -0.75 -9.87 5.35
N ILE A 56 0.25 -10.66 5.73
CA ILE A 56 0.60 -11.90 5.04
C ILE A 56 -0.08 -13.06 5.76
N GLY A 57 -0.96 -13.77 5.05
CA GLY A 57 -1.66 -14.93 5.55
C GLY A 57 -0.92 -16.23 5.24
N GLN A 58 -1.39 -17.31 5.87
CA GLN A 58 -0.99 -18.67 5.54
C GLN A 58 -2.25 -19.54 5.46
N LEU A 59 -2.45 -20.21 4.33
CA LEU A 59 -3.56 -21.12 4.11
C LEU A 59 -3.08 -22.55 3.85
N PRO A 60 -3.91 -23.59 4.10
CA PRO A 60 -3.52 -24.98 3.90
C PRO A 60 -3.37 -25.38 2.42
N THR A 61 -4.04 -24.68 1.51
CA THR A 61 -4.01 -24.93 0.07
C THR A 61 -4.15 -23.62 -0.72
N ALA A 62 -3.68 -23.63 -1.97
CA ALA A 62 -3.88 -22.56 -2.95
C ALA A 62 -5.21 -22.71 -3.72
N ASP A 63 -5.95 -23.80 -3.52
CA ASP A 63 -7.15 -24.10 -4.30
C ASP A 63 -8.19 -22.98 -4.20
N GLY A 64 -8.67 -22.52 -5.36
CA GLY A 64 -9.66 -21.44 -5.47
C GLY A 64 -9.11 -20.03 -5.25
N LEU A 65 -7.85 -19.88 -4.84
CA LEU A 65 -7.21 -18.55 -4.74
C LEU A 65 -6.83 -18.04 -6.12
N ARG A 66 -6.99 -16.73 -6.31
CA ARG A 66 -6.54 -16.02 -7.51
C ARG A 66 -5.16 -15.42 -7.26
N LEU A 67 -4.36 -15.32 -8.32
CA LEU A 67 -3.14 -14.53 -8.31
C LEU A 67 -3.47 -13.04 -8.28
N ALA A 68 -2.72 -12.29 -7.49
CA ALA A 68 -2.56 -10.86 -7.71
C ALA A 68 -1.88 -10.62 -9.06
N LEU A 69 -2.25 -9.53 -9.72
CA LEU A 69 -1.79 -9.21 -11.07
C LEU A 69 -0.43 -8.50 -11.05
N ALA A 70 -0.27 -7.51 -10.17
CA ALA A 70 0.98 -6.73 -10.08
C ALA A 70 1.06 -5.94 -8.78
N TRP A 71 2.28 -5.72 -8.29
CA TRP A 71 2.58 -4.72 -7.28
C TRP A 71 2.49 -3.31 -7.89
N CYS A 72 1.83 -2.37 -7.22
CA CYS A 72 1.77 -0.97 -7.67
C CYS A 72 2.88 -0.10 -7.05
N ASP A 73 3.58 -0.62 -6.04
CA ASP A 73 4.50 0.13 -5.21
C ASP A 73 5.90 -0.50 -5.17
N GLN A 74 6.92 0.34 -5.33
CA GLN A 74 8.32 -0.05 -5.08
C GLN A 74 8.65 -0.08 -3.58
N ALA A 75 8.03 0.81 -2.80
CA ALA A 75 8.18 0.92 -1.35
C ALA A 75 6.82 1.01 -0.66
N ARG A 76 6.75 0.59 0.61
CA ARG A 76 5.49 0.56 1.37
C ARG A 76 4.90 1.96 1.49
N LEU A 77 3.64 2.13 1.06
CA LEU A 77 2.97 3.42 1.00
C LEU A 77 2.17 3.72 2.28
N LEU A 78 1.39 2.75 2.77
CA LEU A 78 0.59 2.89 3.98
C LEU A 78 1.25 2.13 5.13
N VAL A 79 2.10 2.82 5.88
CA VAL A 79 2.86 2.26 7.02
C VAL A 79 2.63 3.03 8.32
N ASP A 80 3.06 2.42 9.42
CA ASP A 80 3.21 3.04 10.74
C ASP A 80 1.95 3.74 11.26
N GLU A 81 2.04 5.04 11.56
CA GLU A 81 0.95 5.83 12.14
C GLU A 81 -0.23 5.98 11.17
N LEU A 82 0.03 6.13 9.87
CA LEU A 82 -1.02 6.29 8.88
C LEU A 82 -1.87 5.01 8.78
N ALA A 83 -1.21 3.85 8.71
CA ALA A 83 -1.91 2.56 8.70
C ALA A 83 -2.74 2.36 9.97
N ARG A 84 -2.17 2.66 11.15
CA ARG A 84 -2.88 2.55 12.45
C ARG A 84 -4.07 3.49 12.54
N SER A 85 -3.93 4.73 12.07
CA SER A 85 -4.98 5.75 12.07
C SER A 85 -6.14 5.35 11.17
N LEU A 86 -5.87 4.81 9.98
CA LEU A 86 -6.90 4.33 9.06
C LEU A 86 -7.59 3.07 9.60
N GLN A 87 -6.85 2.17 10.23
CA GLN A 87 -7.43 1.00 10.91
C GLN A 87 -8.34 1.42 12.07
N TRP A 88 -7.91 2.37 12.88
CA TRP A 88 -8.71 2.94 13.97
C TRP A 88 -9.96 3.62 13.44
N LEU A 89 -9.81 4.48 12.42
CA LEU A 89 -10.92 5.21 11.80
C LEU A 89 -11.97 4.24 11.26
N ALA A 90 -11.56 3.24 10.46
CA ALA A 90 -12.45 2.23 9.91
C ALA A 90 -13.23 1.47 11.01
N ARG A 91 -12.54 1.10 12.10
CA ARG A 91 -13.19 0.46 13.25
C ARG A 91 -14.16 1.38 13.97
N TYR A 92 -13.81 2.65 14.15
CA TYR A 92 -14.61 3.63 14.86
C TYR A 92 -15.87 4.02 14.09
N THR A 93 -15.76 4.22 12.78
CA THR A 93 -16.89 4.59 11.92
C THR A 93 -17.65 3.40 11.36
N HIS A 94 -17.21 2.17 11.68
CA HIS A 94 -17.72 0.93 11.10
C HIS A 94 -17.67 0.90 9.56
N ALA A 95 -16.77 1.67 8.96
CA ALA A 95 -16.54 1.67 7.52
C ALA A 95 -15.64 0.49 7.11
N PRO A 96 -15.80 -0.08 5.90
CA PRO A 96 -14.87 -1.06 5.36
C PRO A 96 -13.45 -0.49 5.28
N LEU A 97 -12.46 -1.24 5.76
CA LEU A 97 -11.06 -0.79 5.81
C LEU A 97 -10.53 -0.37 4.44
N GLY A 98 -10.85 -1.12 3.39
CA GLY A 98 -10.39 -0.81 2.04
C GLY A 98 -10.97 0.49 1.48
N GLU A 99 -12.19 0.86 1.86
CA GLU A 99 -12.77 2.16 1.51
C GLU A 99 -12.11 3.30 2.29
N ALA A 100 -11.85 3.10 3.59
CA ALA A 100 -11.14 4.08 4.41
C ALA A 100 -9.72 4.34 3.87
N GLN A 101 -8.98 3.27 3.54
CA GLN A 101 -7.65 3.36 2.94
C GLN A 101 -7.68 4.03 1.57
N ALA A 102 -8.60 3.65 0.68
CA ALA A 102 -8.71 4.29 -0.61
C ALA A 102 -9.05 5.77 -0.50
N SER A 103 -9.98 6.14 0.39
CA SER A 103 -10.38 7.54 0.60
C SER A 103 -9.22 8.42 1.08
N ALA A 104 -8.26 7.85 1.80
CA ALA A 104 -7.04 8.54 2.23
C ALA A 104 -6.02 8.75 1.11
N LEU A 105 -6.14 8.04 -0.02
CA LEU A 105 -5.21 8.14 -1.14
C LEU A 105 -5.71 9.13 -2.20
N PRO A 106 -4.84 9.95 -2.82
CA PRO A 106 -5.16 10.72 -4.02
C PRO A 106 -5.68 9.86 -5.17
N GLY A 107 -6.46 10.45 -6.09
CA GLY A 107 -7.09 9.76 -7.22
C GLY A 107 -6.14 8.88 -8.06
N PRO A 108 -4.97 9.38 -8.50
CA PRO A 108 -3.97 8.57 -9.21
C PRO A 108 -3.50 7.36 -8.39
N LEU A 109 -3.22 7.57 -7.10
CA LEU A 109 -2.79 6.47 -6.25
C LEU A 109 -3.89 5.43 -6.03
N ARG A 110 -5.16 5.84 -5.93
CA ARG A 110 -6.28 4.90 -5.90
C ARG A 110 -6.37 4.03 -7.16
N ARG A 111 -5.93 4.54 -8.32
CA ARG A 111 -5.89 3.78 -9.59
C ARG A 111 -4.62 2.93 -9.76
N GLY A 112 -3.74 2.92 -8.76
CA GLY A 112 -2.48 2.17 -8.80
C GLY A 112 -1.40 2.83 -9.65
N GLU A 113 -1.53 4.14 -9.94
CA GLU A 113 -0.45 4.91 -10.56
C GLU A 113 0.70 5.08 -9.55
N PRO A 114 1.95 5.23 -10.02
CA PRO A 114 3.10 5.41 -9.15
C PRO A 114 2.97 6.69 -8.32
N LEU A 115 3.70 6.74 -7.20
CA LEU A 115 3.87 7.98 -6.46
C LEU A 115 4.43 9.03 -7.41
N ALA A 116 3.75 10.19 -7.50
CA ALA A 116 4.28 11.31 -8.26
C ALA A 116 5.65 11.66 -7.69
N ASP A 117 6.56 12.09 -8.56
CA ASP A 117 7.87 12.52 -8.13
C ASP A 117 7.72 13.79 -7.30
N THR A 118 7.62 13.63 -5.98
CA THR A 118 7.50 14.72 -5.02
C THR A 118 8.87 15.30 -4.77
N HIS A 119 9.48 15.89 -5.78
CA HIS A 119 10.63 16.74 -5.58
C HIS A 119 10.15 18.03 -4.92
N ALA A 120 10.56 18.23 -3.67
CA ALA A 120 10.38 19.51 -3.01
C ALA A 120 11.26 20.53 -3.74
N TRP A 121 10.62 21.44 -4.49
CA TRP A 121 11.28 22.65 -4.95
C TRP A 121 11.66 23.45 -3.71
N ALA A 122 12.93 23.34 -3.31
CA ALA A 122 13.47 24.07 -2.19
C ALA A 122 14.35 25.21 -2.73
N TRP A 123 14.22 26.39 -2.13
CA TRP A 123 15.22 27.43 -2.32
C TRP A 123 16.54 26.94 -1.74
N GLN A 124 17.57 26.87 -2.58
CA GLN A 124 18.92 26.61 -2.13
C GLN A 124 19.69 27.93 -2.08
N LEU A 125 20.55 28.07 -1.06
CA LEU A 125 21.44 29.23 -0.98
C LEU A 125 22.27 29.34 -2.26
N THR A 126 22.38 30.56 -2.79
CA THR A 126 23.36 30.85 -3.83
C THR A 126 24.77 30.74 -3.27
N LYS A 127 25.80 30.82 -4.13
CA LYS A 127 27.20 30.86 -3.67
C LYS A 127 27.45 32.02 -2.70
N ALA A 128 26.86 33.18 -2.97
CA ALA A 128 26.89 34.34 -2.07
C ALA A 128 26.16 34.04 -0.75
N GLY A 129 24.96 33.45 -0.83
CA GLY A 129 24.17 33.07 0.34
C GLY A 129 24.88 32.09 1.28
N ARG A 130 25.60 31.10 0.74
CA ARG A 130 26.43 30.18 1.55
C ARG A 130 27.59 30.90 2.25
N SER A 131 28.20 31.87 1.57
CA SER A 131 29.36 32.61 2.11
C SER A 131 28.95 33.58 3.22
N GLY A 132 27.78 34.20 3.12
CA GLY A 132 27.25 35.14 4.11
C GLY A 132 26.46 34.50 5.26
N ALA A 133 26.12 33.20 5.18
CA ALA A 133 25.33 32.54 6.21
C ALA A 133 26.03 32.54 7.58
N ALA A 134 27.35 32.38 7.60
CA ALA A 134 28.15 32.37 8.83
C ALA A 134 28.11 33.70 9.59
N SER A 135 27.95 34.83 8.89
CA SER A 135 27.87 36.16 9.51
C SER A 135 26.50 36.51 10.09
N LEU A 136 25.47 35.69 9.86
CA LEU A 136 24.10 35.93 10.32
C LEU A 136 23.73 35.14 11.59
N MET A 137 24.62 34.28 12.09
CA MET A 137 24.38 33.43 13.27
C MET A 137 24.99 34.02 14.57
N THR A 138 25.24 35.33 14.61
CA THR A 138 25.75 36.08 15.78
C THR A 138 24.68 37.06 16.25
#